data_AF-A0A953BM29-F1
#
_entry.id   AF-A0A953BM29-F1
#
_cell.length_a   1.000
_cell.length_b   1.000
_cell.length_c   1.000
_cell.angle_alpha   90.00
_cell.angle_beta   90.00
_cell.angle_gamma   90.00
#
_symmetry.space_group_name_H-M   'P 1'
#
loop_
_entity.id
_entity.type
_entity.pdbx_description
1 polymer ?
#
loop_
_entity_poly.entity_id
_entity_poly.type
_entity_poly.pdbx_seq_one_letter_code
_entity_poly.pdbx_strand_id
1 'polypeptide(L)'
;MPQQILSIARNAFVESLRQPIFLLLVLLSGVLQVFNTWNTGYSMSYSETGEVSGDNKLLLDIGMSTVFVAATILAAFIATSVLSREIENKTVLTVVSKPVARPLLIIGKYLGVAAAIVVATITMLIYLLFAIRHEVMSTAADDLDGPVLLFSLTATFAALALAAWTNYFYGWNFPQTAVSLLLPFCAVAYFLTLCVGKQWNLQSPATDFKPQITIACFCLTMAILVLTSIATAASSRLGQVATIGVCLTVFVLSLLTNHLIGRHVYHNAFIGIVRQANSLDITRSELARPGDAFVVELQQDPTSSVRPGTSIYYGPSPNGSALMVARHEPFSGDPADGGRFVDPSTPFALVATQVKGRMITVRVAGSGAAHSVVRPPREGDYVFTSPTRVAWAALLPWAGLPNLQHFWLIDAVSQNHAIPFFHAFMIAAYALCHITVFLSLGVIAFQTRDVG
;
A
#
# COMPACT_ATOMS: atom_id res chain seq x y z
N MET A 1 -7.03 1.70 -33.21
CA MET A 1 -6.90 0.97 -31.92
C MET A 1 -7.14 1.86 -30.70
N PRO A 2 -6.41 2.97 -30.43
CA PRO A 2 -6.61 3.74 -29.20
C PRO A 2 -7.99 4.42 -29.11
N GLN A 3 -8.52 4.91 -30.24
CA GLN A 3 -9.86 5.50 -30.29
C GLN A 3 -10.96 4.50 -29.91
N GLN A 4 -10.83 3.23 -30.30
CA GLN A 4 -11.80 2.18 -29.96
C GLN A 4 -11.78 1.88 -28.45
N ILE A 5 -10.60 1.77 -27.85
CA ILE A 5 -10.45 1.60 -26.39
C ILE A 5 -11.11 2.76 -25.66
N LEU A 6 -10.85 4.00 -26.09
CA LEU A 6 -11.38 5.19 -25.45
C LEU A 6 -12.91 5.26 -25.55
N SER A 7 -13.50 4.88 -26.69
CA SER A 7 -14.96 4.80 -26.83
C SER A 7 -15.59 3.76 -25.90
N ILE A 8 -14.99 2.57 -25.79
CA ILE A 8 -15.45 1.53 -24.86
C ILE A 8 -15.32 2.01 -23.41
N ALA A 9 -14.17 2.58 -23.06
CA ALA A 9 -13.91 3.10 -21.72
C ALA A 9 -14.89 4.23 -21.33
N ARG A 10 -15.16 5.17 -22.25
CA ARG A 10 -16.13 6.26 -22.00
C ARG A 10 -17.53 5.72 -21.75
N ASN A 11 -17.96 4.73 -22.53
CA ASN A 11 -19.27 4.11 -22.34
C ASN A 11 -19.35 3.39 -20.98
N ALA A 12 -18.35 2.56 -20.67
CA ALA A 12 -18.25 1.86 -19.39
C ALA A 12 -18.21 2.83 -18.19
N PHE A 13 -17.50 3.95 -18.31
CA PHE A 13 -17.45 5.01 -17.31
C PHE A 13 -18.83 5.63 -17.06
N VAL A 14 -19.52 6.04 -18.12
CA VAL A 14 -20.87 6.64 -18.01
C VAL A 14 -21.87 5.62 -17.46
N GLU A 15 -21.79 4.37 -17.90
CA GLU A 15 -22.62 3.29 -17.38
C GLU A 15 -22.39 3.05 -15.89
N SER A 16 -21.13 3.06 -15.44
CA SER A 16 -20.76 2.90 -14.03
C SER A 16 -21.37 4.00 -13.16
N LEU A 17 -21.28 5.26 -13.61
CA LEU A 17 -21.81 6.42 -12.87
C LEU A 17 -23.34 6.45 -12.79
N ARG A 18 -24.04 5.82 -13.74
CA ARG A 18 -25.51 5.76 -13.76
C ARG A 18 -26.10 4.79 -12.74
N GLN A 19 -25.27 3.93 -12.14
CA GLN A 19 -25.76 2.92 -11.23
C GLN A 19 -26.09 3.54 -9.86
N PRO A 20 -27.32 3.35 -9.35
CA PRO A 20 -27.71 3.95 -8.06
C PRO A 20 -26.79 3.56 -6.91
N ILE A 21 -26.27 2.33 -6.91
CA ILE A 21 -25.36 1.83 -5.88
C ILE A 21 -24.06 2.65 -5.78
N PHE A 22 -23.62 3.26 -6.88
CA PHE A 22 -22.45 4.13 -6.90
C PHE A 22 -22.66 5.34 -5.98
N LEU A 23 -23.73 6.09 -6.22
CA LEU A 23 -24.06 7.26 -5.42
C LEU A 23 -24.30 6.87 -3.95
N LEU A 24 -25.04 5.78 -3.72
CA LEU A 24 -25.35 5.30 -2.38
C LEU A 24 -24.09 4.99 -1.56
N LEU A 25 -23.11 4.28 -2.13
CA LEU A 25 -21.88 3.93 -1.41
C LEU A 25 -20.97 5.14 -1.16
N VAL A 26 -20.91 6.09 -2.10
CA VAL A 26 -20.15 7.35 -1.91
C VAL A 26 -20.74 8.19 -0.79
N LEU A 27 -22.06 8.39 -0.78
CA LEU A 27 -22.74 9.16 0.28
C LEU A 27 -22.69 8.43 1.62
N LEU A 28 -22.88 7.11 1.62
CA LEU A 28 -22.75 6.29 2.83
C LEU A 28 -21.35 6.42 3.44
N SER A 29 -20.31 6.39 2.60
CA SER A 29 -18.94 6.61 3.09
C SER A 29 -18.78 7.99 3.73
N GLY A 30 -19.34 9.06 3.14
CA GLY A 30 -19.33 10.39 3.75
C GLY A 30 -20.02 10.43 5.11
N VAL A 31 -21.21 9.82 5.22
CA VAL A 31 -21.94 9.69 6.50
C VAL A 31 -21.13 8.89 7.53
N LEU A 32 -20.52 7.78 7.12
CA LEU A 32 -19.67 6.96 7.99
C LEU A 32 -18.44 7.76 8.49
N GLN A 33 -17.89 8.70 7.73
CA GLN A 33 -16.81 9.55 8.24
C GLN A 33 -17.26 10.51 9.36
N VAL A 34 -18.49 11.01 9.29
CA VAL A 34 -19.08 11.77 10.40
C VAL A 34 -19.18 10.88 11.64
N PHE A 35 -19.65 9.64 11.48
CA PHE A 35 -19.70 8.66 12.57
C PHE A 35 -18.31 8.31 13.11
N ASN A 36 -17.30 8.16 12.26
CA ASN A 36 -15.93 7.86 12.68
C ASN A 36 -15.37 9.00 13.54
N THR A 37 -15.61 10.25 13.16
CA THR A 37 -15.18 11.43 13.94
C THR A 37 -15.78 11.44 15.34
N TRP A 38 -17.05 11.03 15.47
CA TRP A 38 -17.71 10.90 16.78
C TRP A 38 -17.16 9.72 17.58
N ASN A 39 -17.05 8.52 17.00
CA ASN A 39 -16.70 7.31 17.75
C ASN A 39 -15.23 7.25 18.20
N THR A 40 -14.32 7.96 17.51
CA THR A 40 -12.87 7.89 17.78
C THR A 40 -12.45 8.69 19.03
N GLY A 41 -13.32 9.57 19.56
CA GLY A 41 -13.02 10.43 20.73
C GLY A 41 -12.78 9.72 22.06
N TYR A 42 -12.89 8.40 22.09
CA TYR A 42 -12.71 7.59 23.28
C TYR A 42 -11.38 6.81 23.31
N SER A 43 -10.44 7.10 22.39
CA SER A 43 -9.21 6.32 22.18
C SER A 43 -8.08 6.58 23.18
N MET A 44 -8.10 7.68 23.96
CA MET A 44 -7.06 8.05 24.95
C MET A 44 -5.61 7.81 24.47
N SER A 45 -5.26 8.25 23.26
CA SER A 45 -3.91 8.11 22.69
C SER A 45 -3.04 9.34 23.01
N TYR A 46 -1.96 9.15 23.77
CA TYR A 46 -1.08 10.23 24.28
C TYR A 46 0.14 10.55 23.40
N SER A 47 0.15 10.13 22.12
CA SER A 47 1.31 10.34 21.25
C SER A 47 1.22 11.64 20.43
N GLU A 48 2.05 12.63 20.78
CA GLU A 48 2.06 13.97 20.16
C GLU A 48 2.98 14.11 18.93
N THR A 49 3.76 13.08 18.59
CA THR A 49 4.71 13.13 17.47
C THR A 49 4.05 12.65 16.16
N GLY A 50 3.95 13.53 15.15
CA GLY A 50 3.47 13.20 13.78
C GLY A 50 2.65 14.30 13.10
N GLU A 51 2.38 14.14 11.79
CA GLU A 51 1.41 14.99 11.04
C GLU A 51 -0.02 14.85 11.59
N VAL A 52 -0.30 13.75 12.29
CA VAL A 52 -1.58 13.45 12.93
C VAL A 52 -1.31 13.17 14.40
N SER A 53 -1.88 13.98 15.29
CA SER A 53 -1.63 13.92 16.74
C SER A 53 -2.73 13.16 17.49
N GLY A 54 -2.34 12.43 18.54
CA GLY A 54 -3.26 11.80 19.50
C GLY A 54 -4.33 10.90 18.86
N ASP A 55 -5.60 11.12 19.23
CA ASP A 55 -6.75 10.34 18.78
C ASP A 55 -7.06 10.47 17.28
N ASN A 56 -6.53 11.50 16.62
CA ASN A 56 -6.67 11.64 15.16
C ASN A 56 -5.94 10.52 14.39
N LYS A 57 -4.94 9.84 14.99
CA LYS A 57 -4.26 8.70 14.37
C LYS A 57 -5.23 7.54 14.16
N LEU A 58 -6.07 7.26 15.16
CA LEU A 58 -7.11 6.24 15.06
C LEU A 58 -8.21 6.68 14.07
N LEU A 59 -8.54 7.98 14.00
CA LEU A 59 -9.50 8.50 13.03
C LEU A 59 -9.01 8.28 11.60
N LEU A 60 -7.74 8.54 11.32
CA LEU A 60 -7.14 8.27 10.03
C LEU A 60 -7.23 6.77 9.68
N ASP A 61 -7.00 5.89 10.66
CA ASP A 61 -6.99 4.42 10.47
C ASP A 61 -8.36 3.84 10.17
N ILE A 62 -9.33 4.17 11.01
CA ILE A 62 -10.74 3.79 10.81
C ILE A 62 -11.29 4.45 9.53
N GLY A 63 -10.92 5.71 9.29
CA GLY A 63 -11.37 6.47 8.13
C GLY A 63 -10.86 5.94 6.81
N MET A 64 -9.55 5.63 6.70
CA MET A 64 -8.96 4.94 5.54
C MET A 64 -9.57 3.55 5.37
N SER A 65 -9.83 2.82 6.47
CA SER A 65 -10.44 1.48 6.42
C SER A 65 -11.86 1.53 5.87
N THR A 66 -12.63 2.54 6.28
CA THR A 66 -13.98 2.79 5.80
C THR A 66 -13.99 3.04 4.30
N VAL A 67 -13.11 3.91 3.79
CA VAL A 67 -12.96 4.16 2.35
C VAL A 67 -12.54 2.88 1.63
N PHE A 68 -11.60 2.11 2.21
CA PHE A 68 -11.08 0.92 1.56
C PHE A 68 -12.14 -0.15 1.36
N VAL A 69 -12.92 -0.44 2.41
CA VAL A 69 -14.01 -1.43 2.37
C VAL A 69 -15.12 -0.96 1.44
N ALA A 70 -15.58 0.29 1.57
CA ALA A 70 -16.64 0.83 0.72
C ALA A 70 -16.26 0.83 -0.76
N ALA A 71 -15.03 1.24 -1.09
CA ALA A 71 -14.53 1.25 -2.47
C ALA A 71 -14.31 -0.17 -3.02
N THR A 72 -13.88 -1.13 -2.20
CA THR A 72 -13.74 -2.53 -2.61
C THR A 72 -15.09 -3.15 -2.97
N ILE A 73 -16.10 -2.92 -2.13
CA ILE A 73 -17.48 -3.35 -2.41
C ILE A 73 -17.98 -2.69 -3.69
N LEU A 74 -17.82 -1.36 -3.81
CA LEU A 74 -18.22 -0.63 -5.00
C LEU A 74 -17.55 -1.18 -6.27
N ALA A 75 -16.23 -1.44 -6.23
CA ALA A 75 -15.49 -2.01 -7.35
C ALA A 75 -16.05 -3.36 -7.80
N ALA A 76 -16.40 -4.25 -6.86
CA ALA A 76 -17.01 -5.54 -7.18
C ALA A 76 -18.39 -5.39 -7.87
N PHE A 77 -19.22 -4.48 -7.38
CA PHE A 77 -20.54 -4.21 -7.96
C PHE A 77 -20.45 -3.62 -9.36
N ILE A 78 -19.64 -2.57 -9.55
CA ILE A 78 -19.48 -1.87 -10.83
C ILE A 78 -18.81 -2.76 -11.88
N ALA A 79 -17.76 -3.51 -11.50
CA ALA A 79 -17.09 -4.42 -12.42
C ALA A 79 -18.01 -5.53 -12.93
N THR A 80 -18.93 -6.00 -12.08
CA THR A 80 -19.93 -7.00 -12.48
C THR A 80 -20.97 -6.41 -13.41
N SER A 81 -21.54 -5.26 -13.05
CA SER A 81 -22.64 -4.68 -13.82
C SER A 81 -22.22 -4.23 -15.22
N VAL A 82 -20.99 -3.75 -15.38
CA VAL A 82 -20.43 -3.38 -16.69
C VAL A 82 -20.05 -4.61 -17.52
N LEU A 83 -19.67 -5.74 -16.90
CA LEU A 83 -19.20 -6.92 -17.64
C LEU A 83 -20.20 -8.09 -17.64
N SER A 84 -20.52 -8.66 -16.48
CA SER A 84 -21.38 -9.85 -16.37
C SER A 84 -22.80 -9.58 -16.86
N ARG A 85 -23.41 -8.45 -16.52
CA ARG A 85 -24.79 -8.16 -16.97
C ARG A 85 -24.90 -8.03 -18.48
N GLU A 86 -23.90 -7.44 -19.13
CA GLU A 86 -23.91 -7.39 -20.59
C GLU A 86 -23.76 -8.79 -21.22
N ILE A 87 -23.00 -9.68 -20.58
CA ILE A 87 -22.84 -11.06 -21.05
C ILE A 87 -24.15 -11.83 -20.86
N GLU A 88 -24.80 -11.71 -19.70
CA GLU A 88 -26.09 -12.34 -19.38
C GLU A 88 -27.22 -11.84 -20.29
N ASN A 89 -27.27 -10.53 -20.54
CA ASN A 89 -28.29 -9.92 -21.40
C ASN A 89 -28.02 -10.12 -22.91
N LYS A 90 -26.99 -10.89 -23.28
CA LYS A 90 -26.56 -11.13 -24.67
C LYS A 90 -26.22 -9.85 -25.45
N THR A 91 -26.05 -8.71 -24.79
CA THR A 91 -25.72 -7.43 -25.45
C THR A 91 -24.26 -7.39 -25.88
N VAL A 92 -23.37 -8.16 -25.25
CA VAL A 92 -21.97 -8.32 -25.69
C VAL A 92 -21.89 -8.84 -27.13
N LEU A 93 -22.81 -9.71 -27.57
CA LEU A 93 -22.83 -10.26 -28.93
C LEU A 93 -23.00 -9.17 -30.00
N THR A 94 -23.64 -8.05 -29.68
CA THR A 94 -23.82 -6.92 -30.59
C THR A 94 -22.57 -6.05 -30.75
N VAL A 95 -21.63 -6.14 -29.80
CA VAL A 95 -20.35 -5.43 -29.84
C VAL A 95 -19.28 -6.30 -30.50
N VAL A 96 -19.34 -7.62 -30.28
CA VAL A 96 -18.44 -8.62 -30.89
C VAL A 96 -18.76 -8.88 -32.37
N SER A 97 -19.97 -8.55 -32.84
CA SER A 97 -20.33 -8.57 -34.26
C SER A 97 -19.66 -7.45 -35.07
N LYS A 98 -19.10 -6.44 -34.40
CA LYS A 98 -18.09 -5.53 -34.97
C LYS A 98 -16.70 -6.12 -34.72
N PRO A 99 -15.71 -5.94 -35.61
CA PRO A 99 -14.39 -6.57 -35.50
C PRO A 99 -13.55 -5.94 -34.36
N VAL A 100 -13.95 -6.18 -33.12
CA VAL A 100 -13.29 -5.71 -31.89
C VAL A 100 -12.60 -6.90 -31.23
N ALA A 101 -11.29 -6.82 -31.06
CA ALA A 101 -10.53 -7.87 -30.40
C ALA A 101 -10.97 -8.03 -28.94
N ARG A 102 -11.16 -9.27 -28.47
CA ARG A 102 -11.57 -9.60 -27.10
C ARG A 102 -10.71 -8.94 -26.00
N PRO A 103 -9.36 -8.87 -26.12
CA PRO A 103 -8.53 -8.17 -25.13
C PRO A 103 -8.83 -6.66 -25.05
N LEU A 104 -9.16 -6.04 -26.19
CA LEU A 104 -9.46 -4.61 -26.28
C LEU A 104 -10.72 -4.25 -25.49
N LEU A 105 -11.72 -5.15 -25.51
CA LEU A 105 -12.96 -4.99 -24.78
C LEU A 105 -12.74 -5.00 -23.27
N ILE A 106 -11.97 -5.95 -22.74
CA ILE A 106 -11.70 -6.05 -21.31
C ILE A 106 -10.85 -4.88 -20.82
N ILE A 107 -9.78 -4.53 -21.54
CA ILE A 107 -8.93 -3.39 -21.19
C ILE A 107 -9.75 -2.09 -21.22
N GLY A 108 -10.56 -1.87 -22.26
CA GLY A 108 -11.44 -0.71 -22.35
C GLY A 108 -12.44 -0.61 -21.20
N LYS A 109 -13.10 -1.73 -20.86
CA LYS A 109 -14.05 -1.78 -19.73
C LYS A 109 -13.35 -1.53 -18.40
N TYR A 110 -12.21 -2.16 -18.17
CA TYR A 110 -11.41 -1.91 -16.97
C TYR A 110 -11.06 -0.43 -16.83
N LEU A 111 -10.57 0.23 -17.90
CA LEU A 111 -10.21 1.65 -17.84
C LEU A 111 -11.42 2.55 -17.51
N GLY A 112 -12.60 2.24 -18.06
CA GLY A 112 -13.83 2.97 -17.74
C GLY A 112 -14.27 2.77 -16.28
N VAL A 113 -14.25 1.53 -15.80
CA VAL A 113 -14.58 1.19 -14.40
C VAL A 113 -13.55 1.79 -13.44
N ALA A 114 -12.26 1.68 -13.75
CA ALA A 114 -11.16 2.25 -12.97
C ALA A 114 -11.29 3.77 -12.84
N ALA A 115 -11.59 4.48 -13.93
CA ALA A 115 -11.83 5.92 -13.88
C ALA A 115 -13.04 6.28 -13.01
N ALA A 116 -14.13 5.51 -13.09
CA ALA A 116 -15.30 5.71 -12.23
C ALA A 116 -14.95 5.47 -10.76
N ILE A 117 -14.23 4.39 -10.45
CA ILE A 117 -13.78 4.07 -9.09
C ILE A 117 -12.83 5.15 -8.55
N VAL A 118 -11.92 5.70 -9.36
CA VAL A 118 -11.06 6.82 -8.96
C VAL A 118 -11.89 8.05 -8.56
N VAL A 119 -12.92 8.42 -9.35
CA VAL A 119 -13.84 9.51 -9.00
C VAL A 119 -14.53 9.25 -7.66
N ALA A 120 -15.02 8.03 -7.43
CA ALA A 120 -15.63 7.63 -6.17
C ALA A 120 -14.63 7.73 -5.00
N THR A 121 -13.48 7.10 -5.13
CA THR A 121 -12.45 7.03 -4.09
C THR A 121 -11.92 8.41 -3.73
N ILE A 122 -11.64 9.28 -4.71
CA ILE A 122 -11.20 10.66 -4.43
C ILE A 122 -12.30 11.41 -3.66
N THR A 123 -13.56 11.27 -4.04
CA THR A 123 -14.68 11.92 -3.32
C THR A 123 -14.77 11.41 -1.87
N MET A 124 -14.67 10.09 -1.66
CA MET A 124 -14.64 9.48 -0.32
C MET A 124 -13.43 9.92 0.52
N LEU A 125 -12.26 10.07 -0.12
CA LEU A 125 -11.04 10.56 0.53
C LEU A 125 -11.15 12.05 0.89
N ILE A 126 -11.83 12.87 0.09
CA ILE A 126 -12.11 14.26 0.47
C ILE A 126 -13.00 14.31 1.72
N TYR A 127 -14.00 13.43 1.84
CA TYR A 127 -14.77 13.30 3.09
C TYR A 127 -13.91 12.90 4.29
N LEU A 128 -12.94 12.00 4.09
CA LEU A 128 -11.95 11.67 5.11
C LEU A 128 -11.08 12.89 5.49
N LEU A 129 -10.64 13.68 4.51
CA LEU A 129 -9.84 14.89 4.77
C LEU A 129 -10.63 15.96 5.53
N PHE A 130 -11.94 16.09 5.27
CA PHE A 130 -12.82 16.91 6.10
C PHE A 130 -12.89 16.39 7.54
N ALA A 131 -13.03 15.08 7.74
CA ALA A 131 -13.04 14.48 9.07
C ALA A 131 -11.72 14.71 9.83
N ILE A 132 -10.57 14.50 9.17
CA ILE A 132 -9.25 14.74 9.78
C ILE A 132 -9.07 16.19 10.18
N ARG A 133 -9.58 17.12 9.36
CA ARG A 133 -9.49 18.54 9.63
C ARG A 133 -10.42 19.01 10.75
N HIS A 134 -11.63 18.46 10.81
CA HIS A 134 -12.55 18.71 11.92
C HIS A 134 -11.92 18.30 13.25
N GLU A 135 -11.03 17.30 13.22
CA GLU A 135 -10.42 16.65 14.36
C GLU A 135 -11.46 15.94 15.25
N VAL A 136 -10.97 14.99 16.04
CA VAL A 136 -11.79 14.23 16.97
C VAL A 136 -12.16 15.11 18.16
N MET A 137 -13.45 15.13 18.53
CA MET A 137 -13.91 15.79 19.75
C MET A 137 -13.60 14.89 20.95
N SER A 138 -12.59 15.26 21.72
CA SER A 138 -12.13 14.51 22.90
C SER A 138 -12.79 15.01 24.19
N THR A 139 -13.17 16.30 24.22
CA THR A 139 -13.78 16.95 25.39
C THR A 139 -15.04 17.70 24.97
N ALA A 140 -16.06 17.76 25.85
CA ALA A 140 -17.30 18.53 25.62
C ALA A 140 -17.10 20.06 25.47
N ALA A 141 -15.87 20.54 25.70
CA ALA A 141 -15.45 21.93 25.53
C ALA A 141 -14.71 22.18 24.20
N ASP A 142 -14.52 21.16 23.35
CA ASP A 142 -13.89 21.32 22.05
C ASP A 142 -14.87 22.04 21.08
N ASP A 143 -14.43 23.15 20.50
CA ASP A 143 -15.22 23.91 19.53
C ASP A 143 -15.33 23.15 18.19
N LEU A 144 -16.55 23.08 17.66
CA LEU A 144 -16.84 22.52 16.33
C LEU A 144 -16.15 23.35 15.24
N ASP A 145 -15.50 22.70 14.27
CA ASP A 145 -14.96 23.38 13.07
C ASP A 145 -16.12 23.77 12.14
N GLY A 146 -16.71 24.93 12.43
CA GLY A 146 -17.84 25.52 11.70
C GLY A 146 -17.61 25.63 10.19
N PRO A 147 -16.44 26.14 9.72
CA PRO A 147 -16.10 26.16 8.29
C PRO A 147 -16.18 24.79 7.61
N VAL A 148 -15.66 23.72 8.22
CA VAL A 148 -15.70 22.37 7.63
C VAL A 148 -17.13 21.86 7.50
N LEU A 149 -17.93 22.02 8.55
CA LEU A 149 -19.34 21.60 8.53
C LEU A 149 -20.13 22.37 7.47
N LEU A 150 -19.96 23.69 7.42
CA LEU A 150 -20.64 24.51 6.43
C LEU A 150 -20.23 24.13 5.00
N PHE A 151 -18.93 24.11 4.68
CA PHE A 151 -18.47 23.86 3.31
C PHE A 151 -18.76 22.42 2.84
N SER A 152 -18.60 21.42 3.71
CA SER A 152 -18.88 20.02 3.33
C SER A 152 -20.37 19.74 3.12
N LEU A 153 -21.23 20.24 4.01
CA LEU A 153 -22.68 20.06 3.89
C LEU A 153 -23.25 20.87 2.73
N THR A 154 -22.81 22.12 2.55
CA THR A 154 -23.26 22.95 1.42
C THR A 154 -22.82 22.36 0.09
N ALA A 155 -21.58 21.88 -0.04
CA ALA A 155 -21.12 21.22 -1.27
C ALA A 155 -21.92 19.96 -1.59
N THR A 156 -22.14 19.09 -0.60
CA THR A 156 -22.90 17.85 -0.79
C THR A 156 -24.36 18.13 -1.13
N PHE A 157 -25.00 19.04 -0.39
CA PHE A 157 -26.39 19.43 -0.64
C PHE A 157 -26.54 20.13 -1.99
N ALA A 158 -25.65 21.06 -2.36
CA ALA A 158 -25.70 21.76 -3.64
C ALA A 158 -25.54 20.79 -4.81
N ALA A 159 -24.64 19.81 -4.71
CA ALA A 159 -24.47 18.78 -5.74
C ALA A 159 -25.74 17.93 -5.92
N LEU A 160 -26.37 17.51 -4.83
CA LEU A 160 -27.61 16.73 -4.86
C LEU A 160 -28.81 17.57 -5.34
N ALA A 161 -28.92 18.82 -4.90
CA ALA A 161 -29.99 19.73 -5.31
C ALA A 161 -29.90 20.07 -6.81
N LEU A 162 -28.70 20.36 -7.32
CA LEU A 162 -28.49 20.58 -8.75
C LEU A 162 -28.71 19.32 -9.58
N ALA A 163 -28.34 18.14 -9.07
CA ALA A 163 -28.66 16.87 -9.71
C ALA A 163 -30.17 16.62 -9.77
N ALA A 164 -30.90 16.91 -8.68
CA ALA A 164 -32.35 16.81 -8.63
C ALA A 164 -33.02 17.80 -9.59
N TRP A 165 -32.54 19.04 -9.62
CA TRP A 165 -33.00 20.08 -10.54
C TRP A 165 -32.79 19.65 -11.99
N THR A 166 -31.58 19.23 -12.36
CA THR A 166 -31.26 18.81 -13.73
C THR A 166 -32.00 17.54 -14.14
N ASN A 167 -32.28 16.64 -13.21
CA ASN A 167 -33.14 15.49 -13.43
C ASN A 167 -34.59 15.91 -13.72
N TYR A 168 -35.16 16.82 -12.93
CA TYR A 168 -36.55 17.27 -13.10
C TYR A 168 -36.77 18.08 -14.39
N PHE A 169 -35.90 19.04 -14.69
CA PHE A 169 -36.09 19.96 -15.82
C PHE A 169 -35.57 19.42 -17.15
N TYR A 170 -34.44 18.69 -17.15
CA TYR A 170 -33.77 18.24 -18.37
C TYR A 170 -33.80 16.73 -18.57
N GLY A 171 -34.38 15.96 -17.64
CA GLY A 171 -34.47 14.50 -17.74
C GLY A 171 -33.12 13.78 -17.65
N TRP A 172 -32.08 14.43 -17.10
CA TRP A 172 -30.75 13.83 -16.98
C TRP A 172 -30.74 12.71 -15.92
N ASN A 173 -29.82 11.76 -16.02
CA ASN A 173 -29.73 10.65 -15.06
C ASN A 173 -29.19 11.14 -13.70
N PHE A 174 -30.03 11.08 -12.65
CA PHE A 174 -29.73 11.62 -11.33
C PHE A 174 -28.43 11.11 -10.69
N PRO A 175 -28.18 9.78 -10.55
CA PRO A 175 -26.92 9.29 -9.99
C PRO A 175 -25.68 9.79 -10.73
N GLN A 176 -25.71 9.75 -12.07
CA GLN A 176 -24.59 10.19 -12.88
C GLN A 176 -24.30 11.68 -12.66
N THR A 177 -25.33 12.53 -12.70
CA THR A 177 -25.18 13.97 -12.48
C THR A 177 -24.72 14.29 -11.07
N ALA A 178 -25.27 13.61 -10.06
CA ALA A 178 -24.92 13.82 -8.66
C ALA A 178 -23.44 13.52 -8.41
N VAL A 179 -22.96 12.35 -8.81
CA VAL A 179 -21.54 11.97 -8.63
C VAL A 179 -20.61 12.89 -9.41
N SER A 180 -20.97 13.25 -10.64
CA SER A 180 -20.15 14.13 -11.48
C SER A 180 -20.02 15.53 -10.89
N LEU A 181 -21.02 16.00 -10.14
CA LEU A 181 -21.01 17.29 -9.43
C LEU A 181 -20.38 17.19 -8.04
N LEU A 182 -20.51 16.06 -7.34
CA LEU A 182 -19.96 15.85 -6.00
C LEU A 182 -18.44 16.05 -5.97
N LEU A 183 -17.70 15.42 -6.90
CA LEU A 183 -16.24 15.53 -6.92
C LEU A 183 -15.74 16.99 -7.00
N PRO A 184 -16.11 17.80 -8.02
CA PRO A 184 -15.63 19.18 -8.10
C PRO A 184 -16.14 20.05 -6.95
N PHE A 185 -17.37 19.86 -6.49
CA PHE A 185 -17.91 20.67 -5.38
C PHE A 185 -17.20 20.36 -4.06
N CYS A 186 -16.98 19.08 -3.75
CA CYS A 186 -16.22 18.66 -2.58
C CYS A 186 -14.75 19.10 -2.68
N ALA A 187 -14.13 19.05 -3.86
CA ALA A 187 -12.75 19.52 -4.05
C ALA A 187 -12.62 21.04 -3.83
N VAL A 188 -13.56 21.83 -4.37
CA VAL A 188 -13.61 23.28 -4.14
C VAL A 188 -13.86 23.58 -2.67
N ALA A 189 -14.80 22.87 -2.03
CA ALA A 189 -15.06 23.02 -0.59
C ALA A 189 -13.84 22.67 0.25
N TYR A 190 -13.10 21.62 -0.08
CA TYR A 190 -11.86 21.27 0.61
C TYR A 190 -10.79 22.35 0.43
N PHE A 191 -10.62 22.88 -0.78
CA PHE A 191 -9.72 24.01 -1.00
C PHE A 191 -10.13 25.25 -0.19
N LEU A 192 -11.43 25.58 -0.14
CA LEU A 192 -11.95 26.68 0.67
C LEU A 192 -11.70 26.46 2.17
N THR A 193 -11.84 25.22 2.65
CA THR A 193 -11.46 24.92 4.03
C THR A 193 -9.99 25.29 4.24
N LEU A 194 -9.05 24.88 3.38
CA LEU A 194 -7.63 25.19 3.54
C LEU A 194 -7.34 26.70 3.65
N CYS A 195 -8.14 27.55 3.02
CA CYS A 195 -8.00 29.00 3.07
C CYS A 195 -8.64 29.67 4.31
N VAL A 196 -9.54 28.99 5.03
CA VAL A 196 -10.31 29.57 6.15
C VAL A 196 -10.04 28.75 7.41
N GLY A 197 -9.36 29.31 8.42
CA GLY A 197 -9.09 28.61 9.67
C GLY A 197 -10.33 28.43 10.56
N LYS A 198 -10.20 27.65 11.65
CA LYS A 198 -11.31 27.31 12.58
C LYS A 198 -12.07 28.55 13.11
N GLN A 199 -11.36 29.65 13.35
CA GLN A 199 -11.92 30.92 13.83
C GLN A 199 -12.41 31.85 12.72
N TRP A 200 -12.67 31.34 11.52
CA TRP A 200 -13.08 32.12 10.34
C TRP A 200 -12.04 33.14 9.83
N ASN A 201 -10.77 32.97 10.22
CA ASN A 201 -9.68 33.81 9.74
C ASN A 201 -9.13 33.26 8.42
N LEU A 202 -8.74 34.16 7.50
CA LEU A 202 -8.05 33.77 6.29
C LEU A 202 -6.64 33.30 6.61
N GLN A 203 -6.28 32.11 6.12
CA GLN A 203 -4.98 31.49 6.32
C GLN A 203 -4.37 31.02 5.00
N SER A 204 -3.07 30.75 5.01
CA SER A 204 -2.38 30.17 3.85
C SER A 204 -2.78 28.70 3.68
N PRO A 205 -3.07 28.24 2.45
CA PRO A 205 -3.39 26.83 2.17
C PRO A 205 -2.28 25.85 2.58
N ALA A 206 -1.04 26.32 2.73
CA ALA A 206 0.10 25.50 3.10
C ALA A 206 0.13 25.13 4.60
N THR A 207 -0.62 25.83 5.46
CA THR A 207 -0.58 25.61 6.91
C THR A 207 -1.24 24.29 7.30
N ASP A 208 -2.38 23.97 6.68
CA ASP A 208 -3.18 22.76 7.00
C ASP A 208 -2.96 21.61 6.00
N PHE A 209 -2.17 21.82 4.95
CA PHE A 209 -1.92 20.80 3.94
C PHE A 209 -0.93 19.75 4.47
N LYS A 210 -1.40 18.52 4.64
CA LYS A 210 -0.62 17.37 5.14
C LYS A 210 -0.13 16.49 3.98
N PRO A 211 1.12 16.64 3.52
CA PRO A 211 1.60 15.95 2.33
C PRO A 211 1.73 14.44 2.53
N GLN A 212 2.10 13.94 3.72
CA GLN A 212 2.25 12.49 3.91
C GLN A 212 0.90 11.77 3.86
N ILE A 213 -0.17 12.39 4.41
CA ILE A 213 -1.54 11.86 4.28
C ILE A 213 -1.96 11.77 2.82
N THR A 214 -1.65 12.79 2.01
CA THR A 214 -1.98 12.79 0.58
C THR A 214 -1.28 11.65 -0.16
N ILE A 215 -0.03 11.34 0.19
CA ILE A 215 0.71 10.19 -0.36
C ILE A 215 0.06 8.86 0.08
N ALA A 216 -0.38 8.74 1.34
CA ALA A 216 -1.10 7.57 1.82
C ALA A 216 -2.44 7.37 1.08
N CYS A 217 -3.20 8.45 0.86
CA CYS A 217 -4.43 8.46 0.07
C CYS A 217 -4.20 8.00 -1.38
N PHE A 218 -3.10 8.43 -2.00
CA PHE A 218 -2.70 7.97 -3.33
C PHE A 218 -2.40 6.47 -3.34
N CYS A 219 -1.66 5.97 -2.34
CA CYS A 219 -1.36 4.53 -2.23
C CYS A 219 -2.62 3.70 -2.02
N LEU A 220 -3.57 4.17 -1.19
CA LEU A 220 -4.87 3.51 -1.04
C LEU A 220 -5.65 3.45 -2.36
N THR A 221 -5.61 4.53 -3.14
CA THR A 221 -6.24 4.55 -4.47
C THR A 221 -5.62 3.49 -5.40
N MET A 222 -4.29 3.31 -5.35
CA MET A 222 -3.62 2.26 -6.11
C MET A 222 -4.03 0.84 -5.67
N ALA A 223 -4.18 0.60 -4.37
CA ALA A 223 -4.72 -0.68 -3.86
C ALA A 223 -6.13 -0.97 -4.40
N ILE A 224 -7.01 0.03 -4.38
CA ILE A 224 -8.38 -0.11 -4.87
C ILE A 224 -8.40 -0.39 -6.39
N LEU A 225 -7.48 0.21 -7.16
CA LEU A 225 -7.34 -0.08 -8.60
C LEU A 225 -6.88 -1.52 -8.88
N VAL A 226 -6.01 -2.08 -8.02
CA VAL A 226 -5.63 -3.50 -8.08
C VAL A 226 -6.84 -4.38 -7.80
N LEU A 227 -7.62 -4.11 -6.75
CA LEU A 227 -8.85 -4.85 -6.44
C LEU A 227 -9.90 -4.72 -7.56
N THR A 228 -9.99 -3.55 -8.20
CA THR A 228 -10.87 -3.33 -9.35
C THR A 228 -10.45 -4.21 -10.54
N SER A 229 -9.15 -4.44 -10.74
CA SER A 229 -8.66 -5.34 -11.79
C SER A 229 -9.04 -6.80 -11.51
N ILE A 230 -8.95 -7.22 -10.25
CA ILE A 230 -9.38 -8.55 -9.79
C ILE A 230 -10.88 -8.72 -9.98
N ALA A 231 -11.67 -7.71 -9.58
CA ALA A 231 -13.12 -7.71 -9.76
C ALA A 231 -13.52 -7.81 -11.23
N THR A 232 -12.83 -7.06 -12.11
CA THR A 232 -13.06 -7.09 -13.56
C THR A 232 -12.65 -8.43 -14.17
N ALA A 233 -11.57 -9.03 -13.70
CA ALA A 233 -11.14 -10.35 -14.14
C ALA A 233 -12.14 -11.43 -13.72
N ALA A 234 -12.62 -11.39 -12.48
CA ALA A 234 -13.62 -12.32 -11.94
C ALA A 234 -14.97 -12.21 -12.66
N SER A 235 -15.44 -10.98 -12.92
CA SER A 235 -16.73 -10.74 -13.61
C SER A 235 -16.75 -11.16 -15.09
N SER A 236 -15.60 -11.51 -15.66
CA SER A 236 -15.52 -12.07 -17.01
C SER A 236 -16.19 -13.44 -17.13
N ARG A 237 -16.29 -14.19 -16.03
CA ARG A 237 -16.88 -15.54 -15.96
C ARG A 237 -17.95 -15.70 -14.90
N LEU A 238 -17.81 -15.00 -13.78
CA LEU A 238 -18.68 -15.16 -12.63
C LEU A 238 -19.82 -14.15 -12.65
N GLY A 239 -20.99 -14.56 -12.16
CA GLY A 239 -22.10 -13.66 -11.89
C GLY A 239 -21.81 -12.70 -10.72
N GLN A 240 -22.78 -11.85 -10.40
CA GLN A 240 -22.63 -10.78 -9.39
C GLN A 240 -22.23 -11.29 -8.01
N VAL A 241 -22.97 -12.25 -7.46
CA VAL A 241 -22.75 -12.75 -6.10
C VAL A 241 -21.39 -13.45 -5.99
N ALA A 242 -21.03 -14.27 -6.98
CA ALA A 242 -19.75 -14.97 -7.00
C ALA A 242 -18.57 -14.01 -7.16
N THR A 243 -18.70 -12.96 -7.98
CA THR A 243 -17.66 -11.93 -8.12
C THR A 243 -17.40 -11.19 -6.81
N ILE A 244 -18.46 -10.81 -6.09
CA ILE A 244 -18.34 -10.17 -4.77
C ILE A 244 -17.65 -11.11 -3.77
N GLY A 245 -18.03 -12.39 -3.73
CA GLY A 245 -17.41 -13.40 -2.88
C GLY A 245 -15.91 -13.58 -3.16
N VAL A 246 -15.53 -13.61 -4.44
CA VAL A 246 -14.11 -13.67 -4.85
C VAL A 246 -13.37 -12.40 -4.43
N CYS A 247 -13.94 -11.21 -4.64
CA CYS A 247 -13.30 -9.94 -4.26
C CYS A 247 -13.07 -9.86 -2.75
N LEU A 248 -14.05 -10.23 -1.94
CA LEU A 248 -13.93 -10.24 -0.47
C LEU A 248 -12.90 -11.28 0.00
N THR A 249 -12.91 -12.47 -0.60
CA THR A 249 -11.93 -13.52 -0.26
C THR A 249 -10.51 -13.08 -0.60
N VAL A 250 -10.30 -12.53 -1.81
CA VAL A 250 -9.00 -12.01 -2.23
C VAL A 250 -8.59 -10.83 -1.35
N PHE A 251 -9.49 -9.91 -1.00
CA PHE A 251 -9.23 -8.80 -0.09
C PHE A 251 -8.71 -9.29 1.27
N VAL A 252 -9.40 -10.23 1.91
CA VAL A 252 -8.99 -10.78 3.21
C VAL A 252 -7.67 -11.55 3.10
N LEU A 253 -7.53 -12.43 2.10
CA LEU A 253 -6.29 -13.17 1.88
C LEU A 253 -5.11 -12.23 1.63
N SER A 254 -5.33 -11.16 0.87
CA SER A 254 -4.32 -10.16 0.54
C SER A 254 -3.84 -9.36 1.75
N LEU A 255 -4.74 -9.05 2.70
CA LEU A 255 -4.38 -8.44 3.98
C LEU A 255 -3.59 -9.41 4.89
N LEU A 256 -3.86 -10.71 4.79
CA LEU A 256 -3.22 -11.74 5.62
C LEU A 256 -2.02 -12.42 4.92
N THR A 257 -1.69 -12.04 3.69
CA THR A 257 -0.72 -12.77 2.85
C THR A 257 0.68 -12.82 3.49
N ASN A 258 1.13 -11.74 4.12
CA ASN A 258 2.41 -11.74 4.85
C ASN A 258 2.41 -12.69 6.05
N HIS A 259 1.33 -12.69 6.83
CA HIS A 259 1.22 -13.52 8.02
C HIS A 259 1.09 -15.01 7.67
N LEU A 260 0.26 -15.34 6.67
CA LEU A 260 -0.01 -16.72 6.28
C LEU A 260 1.14 -17.33 5.47
N ILE A 261 1.60 -16.62 4.44
CA ILE A 261 2.54 -17.15 3.44
C ILE A 261 3.92 -16.49 3.60
N GLY A 262 3.97 -15.17 3.76
CA GLY A 262 5.21 -14.39 3.81
C GLY A 262 6.22 -14.87 4.86
N ARG A 263 5.75 -15.26 6.05
CA ARG A 263 6.59 -15.81 7.12
C ARG A 263 7.33 -17.09 6.75
N HIS A 264 6.85 -17.84 5.76
CA HIS A 264 7.45 -19.10 5.31
C HIS A 264 8.33 -18.91 4.06
N VAL A 265 8.40 -17.70 3.49
CA VAL A 265 9.19 -17.46 2.26
C VAL A 265 10.67 -17.44 2.58
N TYR A 266 11.06 -16.71 3.62
CA TYR A 266 12.45 -16.48 3.98
C TYR A 266 12.81 -17.27 5.23
N HIS A 267 13.76 -18.20 5.09
CA HIS A 267 14.33 -18.93 6.21
C HIS A 267 15.73 -18.38 6.49
N ASN A 268 15.85 -17.70 7.62
CA ASN A 268 17.11 -17.21 8.16
C ASN A 268 17.10 -17.38 9.68
N ALA A 269 18.26 -17.21 10.30
CA ALA A 269 18.41 -17.26 11.75
C ALA A 269 18.81 -15.87 12.24
N PHE A 270 17.80 -15.07 12.57
CA PHE A 270 17.96 -13.71 13.10
C PHE A 270 18.63 -13.71 14.48
N ILE A 271 19.44 -12.69 14.74
CA ILE A 271 20.19 -12.51 15.99
C ILE A 271 19.79 -11.21 16.68
N GLY A 272 19.80 -10.10 15.95
CA GLY A 272 19.57 -8.76 16.49
C GLY A 272 19.71 -7.65 15.44
N ILE A 273 19.36 -6.43 15.83
CA ILE A 273 19.48 -5.21 15.02
C ILE A 273 20.75 -4.47 15.45
N VAL A 274 21.52 -3.99 14.49
CA VAL A 274 22.71 -3.16 14.74
C VAL A 274 22.27 -1.79 15.27
N ARG A 275 22.72 -1.45 16.48
CA ARG A 275 22.59 -0.11 17.04
C ARG A 275 23.74 0.78 16.57
N GLN A 276 24.96 0.26 16.63
CA GLN A 276 26.16 0.97 16.20
C GLN A 276 27.18 -0.03 15.69
N ALA A 277 27.94 0.36 14.66
CA ALA A 277 29.05 -0.43 14.15
C ALA A 277 30.28 0.46 13.98
N ASN A 278 31.37 0.11 14.67
CA ASN A 278 32.63 0.85 14.62
C ASN A 278 33.76 -0.08 14.15
N SER A 279 34.68 0.42 13.33
CA SER A 279 35.88 -0.35 12.97
C SER A 279 36.82 -0.47 14.17
N LEU A 280 37.47 -1.61 14.31
CA LEU A 280 38.47 -1.82 15.37
C LEU A 280 39.76 -1.04 15.07
N ASP A 281 40.10 -0.90 13.78
CA ASP A 281 41.23 -0.10 13.30
C ASP A 281 40.74 1.24 12.72
N ILE A 282 41.26 2.34 13.26
CA ILE A 282 40.90 3.72 12.85
C ILE A 282 41.29 3.97 11.37
N THR A 283 42.34 3.31 10.88
CA THR A 283 42.82 3.42 9.50
C THR A 283 42.04 2.57 8.49
N ARG A 284 41.16 1.66 8.96
CA ARG A 284 40.44 0.70 8.10
C ARG A 284 38.93 0.86 8.31
N SER A 285 38.33 1.74 7.51
CA SER A 285 36.90 2.06 7.56
C SER A 285 36.01 1.14 6.71
N GLU A 286 36.60 0.19 5.97
CA GLU A 286 35.89 -0.71 5.06
C GLU A 286 36.20 -2.17 5.41
N LEU A 287 35.22 -3.07 5.26
CA LEU A 287 35.36 -4.54 5.41
C LEU A 287 35.87 -5.18 4.12
N ALA A 288 36.95 -4.64 3.56
CA ALA A 288 37.41 -5.00 2.21
C ALA A 288 38.64 -5.93 2.21
N ARG A 289 39.42 -5.97 3.30
CA ARG A 289 40.66 -6.75 3.36
C ARG A 289 40.56 -7.90 4.37
N PRO A 290 41.33 -8.99 4.15
CA PRO A 290 41.44 -10.07 5.13
C PRO A 290 41.95 -9.54 6.48
N GLY A 291 41.32 -9.96 7.57
CA GLY A 291 41.66 -9.54 8.93
C GLY A 291 40.97 -8.27 9.42
N ASP A 292 40.27 -7.52 8.56
CA ASP A 292 39.51 -6.34 8.97
C ASP A 292 38.43 -6.73 9.99
N ALA A 293 38.32 -5.95 11.06
CA ALA A 293 37.44 -6.23 12.18
C ALA A 293 36.53 -5.04 12.52
N PHE A 294 35.27 -5.35 12.80
CA PHE A 294 34.24 -4.39 13.22
C PHE A 294 33.63 -4.85 14.53
N VAL A 295 33.41 -3.89 15.44
CA VAL A 295 32.62 -4.10 16.64
C VAL A 295 31.21 -3.66 16.34
N VAL A 296 30.29 -4.62 16.34
CA VAL A 296 28.87 -4.44 16.12
C VAL A 296 28.17 -4.50 17.48
N GLU A 297 27.59 -3.39 17.90
CA GLU A 297 26.73 -3.32 19.08
C GLU A 297 25.28 -3.57 18.65
N LEU A 298 24.65 -4.58 19.25
CA LEU A 298 23.24 -4.89 19.02
C LEU A 298 22.34 -4.06 19.94
N GLN A 299 21.16 -3.69 19.44
CA GLN A 299 20.15 -2.95 20.19
C GLN A 299 19.60 -3.75 21.39
N GLN A 300 19.55 -5.07 21.25
CA GLN A 300 19.08 -6.02 22.26
C GLN A 300 20.07 -7.18 22.38
N ASP A 301 19.95 -7.95 23.47
CA ASP A 301 20.76 -9.15 23.64
C ASP A 301 20.46 -10.17 22.53
N PRO A 302 21.48 -10.93 22.05
CA PRO A 302 21.30 -11.86 20.95
C PRO A 302 20.16 -12.85 21.22
N THR A 303 19.20 -12.92 20.32
CA THR A 303 18.06 -13.87 20.41
C THR A 303 18.50 -15.33 20.29
N SER A 304 19.65 -15.58 19.67
CA SER A 304 20.30 -16.88 19.59
C SER A 304 21.72 -16.81 20.16
N SER A 305 22.17 -17.89 20.83
CA SER A 305 23.51 -17.94 21.41
C SER A 305 24.58 -17.99 20.30
N VAL A 306 25.21 -16.86 20.02
CA VAL A 306 26.31 -16.76 19.04
C VAL A 306 27.61 -17.22 19.71
N ARG A 307 28.25 -18.25 19.17
CA ARG A 307 29.57 -18.71 19.62
C ARG A 307 30.68 -18.04 18.79
N PRO A 308 31.87 -17.80 19.36
CA PRO A 308 33.05 -17.49 18.56
C PRO A 308 33.22 -18.53 17.44
N GLY A 309 33.47 -18.09 16.21
CA GLY A 309 33.56 -18.94 15.02
C GLY A 309 32.27 -19.01 14.19
N THR A 310 31.16 -18.42 14.65
CA THR A 310 29.89 -18.42 13.90
C THR A 310 29.97 -17.46 12.71
N SER A 311 29.51 -17.90 11.54
CA SER A 311 29.35 -17.03 10.36
C SER A 311 28.27 -15.98 10.60
N ILE A 312 28.53 -14.75 10.15
CA ILE A 312 27.64 -13.61 10.29
C ILE A 312 27.26 -13.09 8.91
N TYR A 313 25.98 -12.80 8.77
CA TYR A 313 25.38 -12.12 7.63
C TYR A 313 24.62 -10.90 8.14
N TYR A 314 24.59 -9.82 7.37
CA TYR A 314 23.79 -8.66 7.72
C TYR A 314 23.21 -7.98 6.49
N GLY A 315 22.14 -7.21 6.68
CA GLY A 315 21.53 -6.41 5.62
C GLY A 315 20.41 -5.50 6.13
N PRO A 316 19.92 -4.57 5.30
CA PRO A 316 18.92 -3.58 5.69
C PRO A 316 17.50 -4.16 5.82
N SER A 317 17.26 -5.39 5.34
CA SER A 317 15.90 -5.97 5.35
C SER A 317 15.69 -6.93 6.53
N PRO A 318 14.56 -6.83 7.26
CA PRO A 318 14.23 -7.74 8.37
C PRO A 318 14.19 -9.22 7.94
N ASN A 319 13.77 -9.46 6.69
CA ASN A 319 13.63 -10.80 6.13
C ASN A 319 14.94 -11.34 5.52
N GLY A 320 16.03 -10.57 5.56
CA GLY A 320 17.34 -10.98 5.05
C GLY A 320 17.40 -11.17 3.53
N SER A 321 16.47 -10.61 2.76
CA SER A 321 16.43 -10.72 1.29
C SER A 321 17.55 -9.98 0.56
N ALA A 322 18.16 -8.97 1.20
CA ALA A 322 19.21 -8.13 0.63
C ALA A 322 20.45 -8.16 1.53
N LEU A 323 21.09 -9.32 1.66
CA LEU A 323 22.32 -9.44 2.45
C LEU A 323 23.46 -8.65 1.79
N MET A 324 24.22 -7.92 2.61
CA MET A 324 25.40 -7.14 2.19
C MET A 324 26.66 -8.00 2.12
N VAL A 325 26.56 -9.26 2.54
CA VAL A 325 27.63 -10.25 2.59
C VAL A 325 27.24 -11.42 1.70
N ALA A 326 28.12 -11.79 0.78
CA ALA A 326 27.93 -12.94 -0.10
C ALA A 326 27.85 -14.24 0.70
N ARG A 327 27.10 -15.21 0.16
CA ARG A 327 27.00 -16.55 0.74
C ARG A 327 28.38 -17.19 0.78
N HIS A 328 28.78 -17.66 1.96
CA HIS A 328 30.07 -18.28 2.18
C HIS A 328 29.95 -19.57 3.00
N GLU A 329 30.99 -20.38 2.96
CA GLU A 329 31.08 -21.59 3.78
C GLU A 329 31.39 -21.21 5.24
N PRO A 330 30.90 -21.98 6.23
CA PRO A 330 31.26 -21.78 7.62
C PRO A 330 32.79 -21.85 7.81
N PHE A 331 33.33 -20.91 8.59
CA PHE A 331 34.76 -20.88 8.86
C PHE A 331 35.22 -22.13 9.61
N SER A 332 36.25 -22.79 9.09
CA SER A 332 36.86 -23.98 9.69
C SER A 332 38.21 -23.61 10.30
N GLY A 333 38.25 -23.47 11.63
CA GLY A 333 39.45 -23.10 12.38
C GLY A 333 39.14 -22.55 13.77
N ASP A 334 40.20 -22.28 14.55
CA ASP A 334 40.06 -21.59 15.84
C ASP A 334 39.85 -20.08 15.60
N PRO A 335 38.72 -19.49 16.03
CA PRO A 335 38.46 -18.06 15.90
C PRO A 335 39.42 -17.16 16.71
N ALA A 336 40.20 -17.72 17.64
CA ALA A 336 41.22 -16.99 18.38
C ALA A 336 42.55 -16.84 17.60
N ASP A 337 42.79 -17.66 16.57
CA ASP A 337 44.01 -17.63 15.77
C ASP A 337 43.93 -16.57 14.68
N GLY A 338 44.43 -15.36 15.00
CA GLY A 338 44.44 -14.20 14.11
C GLY A 338 45.21 -14.42 12.79
N GLY A 339 46.20 -15.32 12.76
CA GLY A 339 47.01 -15.56 11.56
C GLY A 339 46.22 -16.23 10.44
N ARG A 340 45.27 -17.08 10.79
CA ARG A 340 44.43 -17.84 9.85
C ARG A 340 43.43 -16.97 9.09
N PHE A 341 43.05 -15.82 9.65
CA PHE A 341 42.18 -14.85 8.97
C PHE A 341 42.86 -14.15 7.79
N VAL A 342 44.19 -14.08 7.81
CA VAL A 342 45.00 -13.37 6.80
C VAL A 342 45.58 -14.35 5.76
N ASP A 343 45.51 -15.65 6.01
CA ASP A 343 46.03 -16.69 5.13
C ASP A 343 45.30 -16.66 3.75
N PRO A 344 46.03 -16.50 2.63
CA PRO A 344 45.45 -16.53 1.29
C PRO A 344 44.72 -17.83 0.94
N SER A 345 45.07 -18.94 1.58
CA SER A 345 44.45 -20.26 1.35
C SER A 345 43.09 -20.45 2.01
N THR A 346 42.72 -19.55 2.94
CA THR A 346 41.43 -19.61 3.63
C THR A 346 40.33 -19.01 2.75
N PRO A 347 39.18 -19.70 2.58
CA PRO A 347 38.05 -19.14 1.83
C PRO A 347 37.45 -17.94 2.55
N PHE A 348 36.86 -17.01 1.80
CA PHE A 348 36.20 -15.85 2.39
C PHE A 348 35.11 -16.28 3.39
N ALA A 349 35.17 -15.77 4.62
CA ALA A 349 34.11 -15.91 5.60
C ALA A 349 34.05 -14.69 6.53
N LEU A 350 32.84 -14.27 6.91
CA LEU A 350 32.65 -13.22 7.89
C LEU A 350 32.25 -13.85 9.22
N VAL A 351 33.09 -13.70 10.25
CA VAL A 351 33.01 -14.55 11.46
C VAL A 351 32.95 -13.72 12.73
N ALA A 352 32.09 -14.09 13.67
CA ALA A 352 32.11 -13.55 15.02
C ALA A 352 33.31 -14.12 15.80
N THR A 353 34.29 -13.30 16.15
CA THR A 353 35.51 -13.72 16.89
C THR A 353 35.36 -13.55 18.39
N GLN A 354 34.69 -12.49 18.83
CA GLN A 354 34.38 -12.24 20.24
C GLN A 354 32.92 -11.84 20.40
N VAL A 355 32.25 -12.43 21.39
CA VAL A 355 30.86 -12.12 21.75
C VAL A 355 30.84 -11.78 23.23
N LYS A 356 30.53 -10.52 23.56
CA LYS A 356 30.41 -10.02 24.94
C LYS A 356 29.06 -9.35 25.12
N GLY A 357 28.04 -10.12 25.50
CA GLY A 357 26.66 -9.62 25.62
C GLY A 357 26.17 -9.07 24.28
N ARG A 358 25.96 -7.75 24.22
CA ARG A 358 25.48 -7.02 23.03
C ARG A 358 26.56 -6.67 22.01
N MET A 359 27.83 -6.79 22.39
CA MET A 359 28.94 -6.47 21.49
C MET A 359 29.46 -7.73 20.80
N ILE A 360 29.40 -7.72 19.47
CA ILE A 360 29.93 -8.78 18.61
C ILE A 360 31.08 -8.21 17.80
N THR A 361 32.28 -8.75 17.97
CA THR A 361 33.42 -8.43 17.11
C THR A 361 33.41 -9.36 15.92
N VAL A 362 33.15 -8.81 14.75
CA VAL A 362 33.09 -9.53 13.48
C VAL A 362 34.39 -9.29 12.73
N ARG A 363 35.01 -10.34 12.20
CA ARG A 363 36.26 -10.27 11.44
C ARG A 363 36.12 -11.00 10.11
N VAL A 364 36.76 -10.44 9.09
CA VAL A 364 36.87 -11.04 7.76
C VAL A 364 37.99 -12.07 7.73
N ALA A 365 37.68 -13.29 7.33
CA ALA A 365 38.64 -14.35 7.05
C ALA A 365 38.86 -14.51 5.54
N GLY A 366 40.10 -14.80 5.13
CA GLY A 366 40.40 -15.25 3.78
C GLY A 366 40.46 -14.17 2.72
N SER A 367 40.99 -14.51 1.55
CA SER A 367 41.08 -13.62 0.39
C SER A 367 39.75 -13.57 -0.39
N GLY A 368 39.36 -12.39 -0.90
CA GLY A 368 38.09 -12.20 -1.66
C GLY A 368 37.01 -11.34 -0.99
N ALA A 369 37.33 -10.70 0.15
CA ALA A 369 36.41 -9.83 0.89
C ALA A 369 35.96 -8.59 0.10
N ALA A 370 36.85 -7.99 -0.70
CA ALA A 370 36.56 -6.82 -1.54
C ALA A 370 35.42 -7.04 -2.56
N HIS A 371 35.13 -8.29 -2.92
CA HIS A 371 34.02 -8.62 -3.83
C HIS A 371 32.83 -9.28 -3.11
N SER A 372 33.02 -9.67 -1.86
CA SER A 372 32.02 -10.43 -1.08
C SER A 372 31.30 -9.58 -0.04
N VAL A 373 31.81 -8.39 0.30
CA VAL A 373 31.13 -7.41 1.17
C VAL A 373 30.84 -6.14 0.37
N VAL A 374 29.55 -5.83 0.21
CA VAL A 374 29.10 -4.67 -0.57
C VAL A 374 29.29 -3.36 0.19
N ARG A 375 29.01 -3.36 1.50
CA ARG A 375 29.16 -2.21 2.40
C ARG A 375 29.37 -2.67 3.85
N PRO A 376 30.03 -1.87 4.71
CA PRO A 376 30.11 -2.17 6.14
C PRO A 376 28.73 -2.08 6.83
N PRO A 377 28.55 -2.75 7.99
CA PRO A 377 27.30 -2.72 8.74
C PRO A 377 26.99 -1.31 9.23
N ARG A 378 25.71 -0.94 9.19
CA ARG A 378 25.21 0.37 9.63
C ARG A 378 24.16 0.21 10.72
N GLU A 379 23.90 1.29 11.43
CA GLU A 379 22.74 1.39 12.33
C GLU A 379 21.45 1.01 11.58
N GLY A 380 20.64 0.15 12.19
CA GLY A 380 19.40 -0.38 11.63
C GLY A 380 19.55 -1.63 10.76
N ASP A 381 20.76 -2.09 10.45
CA ASP A 381 20.93 -3.36 9.72
C ASP A 381 20.54 -4.56 10.63
N TYR A 382 19.94 -5.58 10.04
CA TYR A 382 19.56 -6.83 10.70
C TYR A 382 20.69 -7.86 10.56
N VAL A 383 21.02 -8.55 11.65
CA VAL A 383 22.12 -9.53 11.71
C VAL A 383 21.56 -10.95 11.79
N PHE A 384 22.16 -11.87 11.02
CA PHE A 384 21.77 -13.27 10.88
C PHE A 384 22.97 -14.21 10.98
N THR A 385 22.78 -15.44 11.48
CA THR A 385 23.85 -16.48 11.51
C THR A 385 23.87 -17.37 10.26
N SER A 386 22.77 -17.39 9.50
CA SER A 386 22.62 -18.24 8.33
C SER A 386 22.29 -17.42 7.09
N PRO A 387 22.75 -17.87 5.90
CA PRO A 387 22.36 -17.21 4.66
C PRO A 387 20.86 -17.43 4.44
N THR A 388 20.19 -16.38 3.98
CA THR A 388 18.75 -16.42 3.72
C THR A 388 18.43 -17.43 2.62
N ARG A 389 17.64 -18.46 2.96
CA ARG A 389 17.12 -19.43 2.00
C ARG A 389 15.70 -19.05 1.62
N VAL A 390 15.43 -18.99 0.32
CA VAL A 390 14.11 -18.68 -0.22
C VAL A 390 13.38 -19.97 -0.57
N ALA A 391 12.23 -20.20 0.05
CA ALA A 391 11.35 -21.31 -0.26
C ALA A 391 10.47 -20.95 -1.47
N TRP A 392 10.89 -21.36 -2.66
CA TRP A 392 10.20 -21.04 -3.93
C TRP A 392 8.72 -21.47 -3.95
N ALA A 393 8.39 -22.58 -3.29
CA ALA A 393 7.01 -23.07 -3.18
C ALA A 393 6.09 -22.09 -2.41
N ALA A 394 6.62 -21.34 -1.44
CA ALA A 394 5.90 -20.29 -0.74
C ALA A 394 6.01 -18.93 -1.46
N LEU A 395 7.11 -18.69 -2.17
CA LEU A 395 7.34 -17.44 -2.90
C LEU A 395 6.32 -17.22 -4.03
N LEU A 396 6.04 -18.26 -4.83
CA LEU A 396 5.12 -18.16 -5.97
C LEU A 396 3.70 -17.72 -5.56
N PRO A 397 3.02 -18.36 -4.58
CA PRO A 397 1.71 -17.90 -4.14
C PRO A 397 1.78 -16.55 -3.40
N TRP A 398 2.87 -16.26 -2.69
CA TRP A 398 3.07 -14.96 -2.04
C TRP A 398 3.22 -13.81 -3.05
N ALA A 399 3.89 -14.05 -4.18
CA ALA A 399 4.03 -13.07 -5.25
C ALA A 399 2.78 -12.95 -6.13
N GLY A 400 1.97 -14.02 -6.23
CA GLY A 400 0.72 -14.01 -7.00
C GLY A 400 -0.41 -13.21 -6.35
N LEU A 401 -0.50 -13.24 -5.02
CA LEU A 401 -1.48 -12.47 -4.26
C LEU A 401 -0.97 -11.04 -4.02
N PRO A 402 -1.78 -9.99 -4.32
CA PRO A 402 -1.35 -8.63 -4.10
C PRO A 402 -1.31 -8.38 -2.60
N ASN A 403 -0.14 -8.22 -2.02
CA ASN A 403 -0.04 -7.85 -0.61
C ASN A 403 -0.52 -6.40 -0.39
N LEU A 404 -1.71 -6.26 0.18
CA LEU A 404 -2.37 -4.97 0.42
C LEU A 404 -1.71 -4.16 1.55
N GLN A 405 -0.93 -4.80 2.43
CA GLN A 405 -0.23 -4.12 3.52
C GLN A 405 0.80 -3.10 2.99
N HIS A 406 1.39 -3.32 1.81
CA HIS A 406 2.32 -2.35 1.21
C HIS A 406 1.65 -1.03 0.82
N PHE A 407 0.34 -1.03 0.58
CA PHE A 407 -0.42 0.18 0.29
C PHE A 407 -0.91 0.88 1.56
N TRP A 408 -0.90 0.17 2.70
CA TRP A 408 -1.35 0.64 4.00
C TRP A 408 -0.22 1.40 4.72
N LEU A 409 0.01 2.65 4.32
CA LEU A 409 1.13 3.46 4.84
C LEU A 409 0.82 4.21 6.15
N ILE A 410 -0.23 3.80 6.87
CA ILE A 410 -0.68 4.52 8.06
C ILE A 410 0.32 4.46 9.21
N ASP A 411 1.04 3.34 9.33
CA ASP A 411 2.05 3.15 10.36
C ASP A 411 3.20 4.13 10.17
N ALA A 412 3.58 4.41 8.92
CA ALA A 412 4.62 5.39 8.61
C ALA A 412 4.16 6.82 8.95
N VAL A 413 2.93 7.19 8.56
CA VAL A 413 2.36 8.51 8.86
C VAL A 413 2.17 8.71 10.38
N SER A 414 1.70 7.69 11.09
CA SER A 414 1.43 7.74 12.52
C SER A 414 2.70 7.76 13.38
N GLN A 415 3.81 7.20 12.87
CA GLN A 415 5.13 7.22 13.52
C GLN A 415 6.01 8.39 13.07
N ASN A 416 5.47 9.33 12.28
CA ASN A 416 6.21 10.47 11.72
C ASN A 416 7.42 10.07 10.86
N HIS A 417 7.36 8.90 10.23
CA HIS A 417 8.36 8.47 9.25
C HIS A 417 7.99 9.03 7.89
N ALA A 418 8.84 9.94 7.39
CA ALA A 418 8.64 10.56 6.08
C ALA A 418 8.62 9.48 4.98
N ILE A 419 7.51 9.42 4.23
CA ILE A 419 7.37 8.50 3.10
C ILE A 419 8.10 9.12 1.89
N PRO A 420 9.19 8.51 1.40
CA PRO A 420 9.90 9.07 0.26
C PRO A 420 9.06 8.92 -1.02
N PHE A 421 9.07 9.93 -1.89
CA PHE A 421 8.35 9.90 -3.17
C PHE A 421 8.69 8.68 -4.04
N PHE A 422 9.95 8.23 -3.96
CA PHE A 422 10.39 7.02 -4.65
C PHE A 422 9.62 5.77 -4.20
N HIS A 423 9.23 5.67 -2.92
CA HIS A 423 8.42 4.57 -2.43
C HIS A 423 7.01 4.58 -3.03
N ALA A 424 6.37 5.75 -3.11
CA ALA A 424 5.08 5.90 -3.78
C ALA A 424 5.14 5.48 -5.26
N PHE A 425 6.23 5.82 -5.96
CA PHE A 425 6.46 5.35 -7.33
C PHE A 425 6.59 3.83 -7.42
N MET A 426 7.35 3.19 -6.51
CA MET A 426 7.46 1.73 -6.47
C MET A 426 6.11 1.05 -6.21
N ILE A 427 5.28 1.62 -5.32
CA ILE A 427 3.93 1.13 -5.06
C ILE A 427 3.06 1.23 -6.32
N ALA A 428 3.13 2.33 -7.06
CA ALA A 428 2.40 2.49 -8.31
C ALA A 428 2.87 1.50 -9.38
N ALA A 429 4.18 1.25 -9.49
CA ALA A 429 4.72 0.23 -10.39
C ALA A 429 4.25 -1.18 -10.00
N TYR A 430 4.29 -1.51 -8.70
CA TYR A 430 3.78 -2.76 -8.16
C TYR A 430 2.28 -2.95 -8.45
N ALA A 431 1.46 -1.91 -8.28
CA ALA A 431 0.05 -1.92 -8.65
C ALA A 431 -0.15 -2.19 -10.14
N LEU A 432 0.61 -1.51 -11.01
CA LEU A 432 0.51 -1.69 -12.46
C LEU A 432 0.86 -3.12 -12.89
N CYS A 433 1.88 -3.72 -12.27
CA CYS A 433 2.24 -5.13 -12.49
C CYS A 433 1.07 -6.06 -12.13
N HIS A 434 0.47 -5.91 -10.94
CA HIS A 434 -0.68 -6.72 -10.55
C HIS A 434 -1.89 -6.50 -11.44
N ILE A 435 -2.22 -5.25 -11.79
CA ILE A 435 -3.31 -4.92 -12.71
C ILE A 435 -3.10 -5.64 -14.04
N THR A 436 -1.89 -5.61 -14.60
CA THR A 436 -1.55 -6.27 -15.87
C THR A 436 -1.73 -7.78 -15.78
N VAL A 437 -1.29 -8.41 -14.68
CA VAL A 437 -1.45 -9.84 -14.44
C VAL A 437 -2.93 -10.22 -14.35
N PHE A 438 -3.72 -9.54 -13.52
CA PHE A 438 -5.14 -9.86 -13.34
C PHE A 438 -5.98 -9.58 -14.60
N LEU A 439 -5.68 -8.51 -15.33
CA LEU A 439 -6.33 -8.26 -16.62
C LEU A 439 -5.97 -9.33 -17.64
N SER A 440 -4.72 -9.80 -17.68
CA SER A 440 -4.31 -10.90 -18.55
C SER A 440 -5.08 -12.19 -18.21
N LEU A 441 -5.24 -12.50 -16.92
CA LEU A 441 -6.08 -13.62 -16.47
C LEU A 441 -7.55 -13.44 -16.88
N GLY A 442 -8.10 -12.23 -16.75
CA GLY A 442 -9.45 -11.89 -17.21
C GLY A 442 -9.62 -12.08 -18.72
N VAL A 443 -8.62 -11.71 -19.52
CA VAL A 443 -8.61 -11.92 -20.98
C VAL A 443 -8.59 -13.40 -21.32
N ILE A 444 -7.74 -14.20 -20.67
CA ILE A 444 -7.66 -15.65 -20.88
C ILE A 444 -9.00 -16.32 -20.50
N ALA A 445 -9.56 -15.92 -19.35
CA ALA A 445 -10.84 -16.42 -18.88
C ALA A 445 -11.99 -16.09 -19.85
N PHE A 446 -11.97 -14.90 -20.46
CA PHE A 446 -12.98 -14.48 -21.42
C PHE A 446 -12.84 -15.11 -22.80
N GLN A 447 -11.61 -15.38 -23.27
CA GLN A 447 -11.37 -16.05 -24.55
C GLN A 447 -12.00 -17.45 -24.60
N THR A 448 -11.97 -18.14 -23.48
CA THR A 448 -12.45 -19.52 -23.32
C THR A 448 -13.94 -19.61 -22.95
N ARG A 449 -14.65 -18.47 -22.85
CA ARG A 449 -16.08 -18.42 -22.57
C ARG A 449 -16.85 -18.42 -23.88
N ASP A 450 -17.70 -19.43 -24.07
CA ASP A 450 -18.68 -19.43 -25.16
C ASP A 450 -19.72 -18.36 -24.86
N VAL A 451 -19.83 -17.40 -25.77
CA VAL A 451 -20.75 -16.26 -25.68
C VAL A 451 -22.06 -16.52 -26.45
N GLY A 452 -22.28 -17.75 -26.93
CA GLY A 452 -23.44 -18.18 -27.72
C GLY A 452 -24.62 -18.64 -26.90
#